data_AF-A0A0D2N422-F1
#
_entry.id   AF-A0A0D2N422-F1
#
_cell.length_a   1.000
_cell.length_b   1.000
_cell.length_c   1.000
_cell.angle_alpha   90.00
_cell.angle_beta   90.00
_cell.angle_gamma   90.00
#
_symmetry.space_group_name_H-M   'P 1'
#
loop_
_entity.id
_entity.type
_entity.pdbx_description
1 polymer ?
#
loop_
_entity_poly.entity_id
_entity_poly.type
_entity_poly.pdbx_seq_one_letter_code
_entity_poly.pdbx_strand_id
1 'polypeptide(L)'
;MWKVTSSTTFFLIAQNLVKPFDFFSVLFWTDMELMVNDDPAMVGDVNIYMNDLDDPQLAEVEIMIAEPKSRGKGLGKESVLMMMAYAVQNFRIHVFRAKIGASNGSSLSLFRKLVSVLLSSLTHTYLHSCS
;
A
#
# COMPACT_ATOMS: atom_id res chain seq x y z
N MET A 1 16.58 16.88 8.96
CA MET A 1 15.84 15.76 9.58
C MET A 1 14.37 16.00 9.30
N TRP A 2 13.78 15.27 8.35
CA TRP A 2 12.34 15.40 8.05
C TRP A 2 11.57 14.93 9.28
N LYS A 3 10.77 15.82 9.88
CA LYS A 3 9.92 15.45 11.02
C LYS A 3 8.78 14.60 10.46
N VAL A 4 8.78 13.31 10.73
CA VAL A 4 7.63 12.44 10.48
C VAL A 4 6.52 12.89 11.42
N THR A 5 5.41 13.40 10.89
CA THR A 5 4.25 13.81 11.69
C THR A 5 3.34 12.64 12.02
N SER A 6 3.20 11.66 11.11
CA SER A 6 2.47 10.41 11.33
C SER A 6 2.78 9.39 10.22
N SER A 7 2.73 8.10 10.54
CA SER A 7 2.85 7.00 9.59
C SER A 7 1.88 5.86 9.92
N THR A 8 1.46 5.11 8.91
CA THR A 8 0.63 3.90 9.09
C THR A 8 1.19 2.75 8.26
N THR A 9 1.17 1.54 8.82
CA THR A 9 1.66 0.32 8.18
C THR A 9 0.55 -0.72 8.13
N PHE A 10 0.33 -1.29 6.94
CA PHE A 10 -0.51 -2.47 6.73
C PHE A 10 0.40 -3.68 6.55
N PHE A 11 0.25 -4.69 7.40
CA PHE A 11 0.93 -5.97 7.17
C PHE A 11 0.12 -6.86 6.25
N LEU A 12 0.81 -7.51 5.32
CA LEU A 12 0.23 -8.46 4.39
C LEU A 12 0.46 -9.86 4.93
N ILE A 13 -0.63 -10.56 5.14
CA ILE A 13 -0.63 -11.91 5.70
C ILE A 13 -1.09 -12.88 4.62
N ALA A 14 -0.29 -13.92 4.36
CA ALA A 14 -0.76 -15.04 3.55
C ALA A 14 -1.61 -15.97 4.42
N GLN A 15 -2.92 -15.96 4.20
CA GLN A 15 -3.80 -17.00 4.74
C GLN A 15 -3.81 -18.18 3.77
N ASN A 16 -3.71 -19.41 4.29
CA ASN A 16 -3.98 -20.61 3.50
C ASN A 16 -5.42 -20.53 2.99
N LEU A 17 -5.57 -20.38 1.67
CA LEU A 17 -6.84 -20.14 1.00
C LEU A 17 -7.73 -21.39 1.04
N VAL A 18 -8.49 -21.55 2.12
CA VAL A 18 -9.67 -22.43 2.17
C VAL A 18 -10.97 -21.62 2.10
N LYS A 19 -10.91 -20.28 2.05
CA LYS A 19 -12.10 -19.43 1.85
C LYS A 19 -11.91 -18.48 0.67
N PRO A 20 -12.96 -18.29 -0.16
CA PRO A 20 -12.92 -17.32 -1.26
C PRO A 20 -12.67 -15.93 -0.67
N PHE A 21 -11.82 -15.17 -1.36
CA PHE A 21 -11.44 -13.79 -1.07
C PHE A 21 -12.67 -12.96 -0.66
N ASP A 22 -12.87 -12.79 0.65
CA ASP A 22 -13.85 -11.87 1.22
C ASP A 22 -13.11 -10.63 1.74
N PHE A 23 -13.79 -9.50 1.62
CA PHE A 23 -13.31 -8.14 1.35
C PHE A 23 -12.50 -7.46 2.49
N PHE A 24 -12.04 -8.18 3.50
CA PHE A 24 -11.48 -7.60 4.72
C PHE A 24 -10.37 -8.49 5.32
N SER A 25 -9.11 -8.20 5.01
CA SER A 25 -8.00 -8.57 5.90
C SER A 25 -6.77 -7.71 5.62
N VAL A 26 -6.96 -6.39 5.67
CA VAL A 26 -5.89 -5.50 6.10
C VAL A 26 -5.89 -5.57 7.61
N LEU A 27 -4.91 -6.24 8.20
CA LEU A 27 -4.80 -6.35 9.66
C LEU A 27 -4.15 -5.07 10.20
N PHE A 28 -4.90 -4.26 10.94
CA PHE A 28 -4.33 -3.18 11.74
C PHE A 28 -3.54 -3.81 12.91
N TRP A 29 -2.47 -3.15 13.34
CA TRP A 29 -1.60 -3.58 14.47
C TRP A 29 -2.38 -4.00 15.74
N THR A 30 -3.61 -3.52 15.92
CA THR A 30 -4.48 -3.83 17.06
C THR A 30 -5.18 -5.20 17.00
N ASP A 31 -5.21 -5.87 15.84
CA ASP A 31 -5.96 -7.12 15.66
C ASP A 31 -5.06 -8.38 15.75
N MET A 32 -3.81 -8.22 16.17
CA MET A 32 -2.79 -9.29 16.20
C MET A 32 -3.07 -10.40 17.24
N GLU A 33 -4.04 -10.22 18.15
CA GLU A 33 -4.37 -11.21 19.19
C GLU A 33 -5.34 -12.33 18.75
N LEU A 34 -5.89 -12.30 17.52
CA LEU A 34 -6.93 -13.26 17.10
C LEU A 34 -6.49 -14.37 16.13
N MET A 35 -5.19 -14.58 15.91
CA MET A 35 -4.70 -15.66 15.02
C MET A 35 -4.05 -16.80 15.82
N VAL A 36 -4.88 -17.55 16.55
CA VAL A 36 -4.51 -18.85 17.14
C VAL A 36 -5.05 -19.92 16.18
N ASN A 37 -4.15 -20.68 15.55
CA ASN A 37 -4.32 -22.02 14.92
C ASN A 37 -3.89 -22.22 13.45
N ASP A 38 -3.35 -21.23 12.74
CA ASP A 38 -2.59 -21.45 11.50
C ASP A 38 -1.63 -20.28 11.37
N ASP A 39 -0.32 -20.48 11.57
CA ASP A 39 0.69 -19.41 11.59
C ASP A 39 0.58 -18.56 10.32
N PRO A 40 -0.04 -17.37 10.40
CA PRO A 40 -0.24 -16.52 9.25
C PRO A 40 1.13 -15.91 8.93
N ALA A 41 1.79 -16.42 7.89
CA ALA A 41 3.09 -15.90 7.51
C ALA A 41 2.92 -14.48 6.94
N MET A 42 3.54 -13.49 7.60
CA MET A 42 3.69 -12.15 7.04
C MET A 42 4.48 -12.26 5.74
N VAL A 43 3.89 -11.81 4.63
CA VAL A 43 4.50 -11.88 3.29
C VAL A 43 5.01 -10.55 2.79
N GLY A 44 4.70 -9.46 3.50
CA GLY A 44 5.10 -8.11 3.14
C GLY A 44 4.32 -7.06 3.92
N ASP A 45 4.45 -5.81 3.48
CA ASP A 45 3.87 -4.65 4.12
C ASP A 45 3.68 -3.49 3.14
N VAL A 46 2.68 -2.65 3.40
CA VAL A 46 2.50 -1.34 2.77
C VAL A 46 2.68 -0.28 3.85
N ASN A 47 3.49 0.73 3.58
CA ASN A 47 3.67 1.88 4.46
C ASN A 47 3.11 3.14 3.80
N ILE A 48 2.54 4.03 4.61
CA ILE A 48 2.21 5.39 4.20
C ILE A 48 2.81 6.39 5.19
N TYR A 49 3.44 7.43 4.65
CA TYR A 49 4.10 8.48 5.41
C TYR A 49 3.53 9.85 5.04
N MET A 50 3.02 10.56 6.04
CA MET A 50 2.47 11.91 5.90
C MET A 50 3.49 12.87 6.49
N ASN A 51 4.51 13.21 5.69
CA ASN A 51 5.74 13.87 6.14
C ASN A 51 5.93 15.29 5.61
N ASP A 52 4.99 15.78 4.80
CA ASP A 52 5.08 17.12 4.22
C ASP A 52 4.25 18.10 5.05
N LEU A 53 4.94 19.02 5.74
CA LEU A 53 4.31 20.05 6.57
C LEU A 53 3.71 21.17 5.72
N ASP A 54 4.25 21.37 4.51
CA ASP A 54 3.79 22.39 3.58
C ASP A 54 2.63 21.86 2.73
N ASP A 55 2.58 20.54 2.49
CA ASP A 55 1.47 19.85 1.84
C ASP A 55 0.89 18.70 2.68
N PRO A 56 -0.03 18.99 3.62
CA PRO A 56 -0.65 17.97 4.47
C PRO A 56 -1.55 16.99 3.71
N GLN A 57 -1.83 17.24 2.41
CA GLN A 57 -2.61 16.33 1.57
C GLN A 57 -1.71 15.37 0.77
N LEU A 58 -0.38 15.49 0.90
CA LEU A 58 0.60 14.63 0.28
C LEU A 58 1.04 13.51 1.22
N ALA A 59 1.05 12.28 0.70
CA ALA A 59 1.66 11.15 1.39
C ALA A 59 2.57 10.34 0.47
N GLU A 60 3.64 9.80 1.06
CA GLU A 60 4.51 8.83 0.43
C GLU A 60 4.03 7.41 0.71
N VAL A 61 3.87 6.58 -0.32
CA VAL A 61 3.46 5.19 -0.19
C VAL A 61 4.57 4.24 -0.64
N GLU A 62 4.84 3.23 0.17
CA GLU A 62 5.83 2.19 -0.08
C GLU A 62 5.20 0.82 0.05
N ILE A 63 5.67 -0.15 -0.74
CA ILE A 63 5.20 -1.54 -0.71
C ILE A 63 6.37 -2.48 -0.86
N MET A 64 6.41 -3.50 0.00
CA MET A 64 7.33 -4.62 -0.12
C MET A 64 6.54 -5.93 -0.06
N ILE A 65 6.79 -6.82 -1.03
CA ILE A 65 6.40 -8.23 -0.93
C ILE A 65 7.69 -9.01 -0.68
N ALA A 66 7.97 -9.24 0.59
CA ALA A 66 9.17 -9.93 1.04
C ALA A 66 9.19 -11.38 0.52
N GLU A 67 8.06 -12.09 0.64
CA GLU A 67 7.95 -13.51 0.27
C GLU A 67 7.93 -13.70 -1.26
N PRO A 68 8.95 -14.32 -1.87
CA PRO A 68 9.02 -14.48 -3.32
C PRO A 68 7.85 -15.26 -3.91
N LYS A 69 7.35 -16.28 -3.20
CA LYS A 69 6.20 -17.10 -3.66
C LYS A 69 4.88 -16.33 -3.69
N SER A 70 4.84 -15.15 -3.07
CA SER A 70 3.65 -14.29 -3.00
C SER A 70 3.68 -13.18 -4.05
N ARG A 71 4.79 -13.00 -4.77
CA ARG A 71 4.93 -12.00 -5.84
C ARG A 71 4.14 -12.42 -7.08
N GLY A 72 3.75 -11.43 -7.88
CA GLY A 72 3.01 -11.66 -9.14
C GLY A 72 1.54 -12.07 -8.98
N LYS A 73 1.04 -12.20 -7.75
CA LYS A 73 -0.34 -12.62 -7.43
C LYS A 73 -1.34 -11.46 -7.28
N GLY A 74 -0.98 -10.24 -7.66
CA GLY A 74 -1.85 -9.06 -7.50
C GLY A 74 -1.83 -8.40 -6.12
N LEU A 75 -1.30 -9.07 -5.09
CA LEU A 75 -1.29 -8.58 -3.69
C LEU A 75 -0.79 -7.14 -3.54
N GLY A 76 0.33 -6.78 -4.18
CA GLY A 76 0.86 -5.42 -4.08
C GLY A 76 -0.09 -4.35 -4.64
N LYS A 77 -0.84 -4.66 -5.71
CA LYS A 77 -1.78 -3.72 -6.33
C LYS A 77 -2.97 -3.46 -5.40
N GLU A 78 -3.59 -4.54 -4.90
CA GLU A 78 -4.76 -4.47 -4.02
C GLU A 78 -4.42 -3.79 -2.70
N SER A 79 -3.27 -4.14 -2.12
CA SER A 79 -2.84 -3.59 -0.84
C SER A 79 -2.54 -2.09 -0.90
N VAL A 80 -1.87 -1.64 -1.97
CA VAL A 80 -1.62 -0.20 -2.19
C VAL A 80 -2.94 0.55 -2.40
N LEU A 81 -3.88 0.01 -3.18
CA LEU A 81 -5.19 0.64 -3.37
C LEU A 81 -5.97 0.76 -2.06
N MET A 82 -5.94 -0.27 -1.21
CA MET A 82 -6.57 -0.23 0.11
C MET A 82 -5.93 0.82 1.02
N MET A 83 -4.59 0.89 1.06
CA MET A 83 -3.88 1.92 1.82
C MET A 83 -4.23 3.34 1.32
N MET A 84 -4.28 3.54 0.01
CA MET A 84 -4.65 4.83 -0.58
C MET A 84 -6.10 5.21 -0.23
N ALA A 85 -7.05 4.27 -0.34
CA ALA A 85 -8.45 4.50 0.02
C ALA A 85 -8.59 4.84 1.51
N TYR A 86 -7.89 4.10 2.38
CA TYR A 86 -7.84 4.38 3.80
C TYR A 86 -7.31 5.79 4.10
N ALA A 87 -6.23 6.20 3.44
CA ALA A 87 -5.62 7.51 3.62
C ALA A 87 -6.50 8.66 3.14
N VAL A 88 -7.23 8.48 2.02
CA VAL A 88 -8.23 9.44 1.54
C VAL A 88 -9.32 9.62 2.60
N GLN A 89 -9.86 8.52 3.12
CA GLN A 89 -11.00 8.55 4.04
C GLN A 89 -10.64 9.09 5.43
N ASN A 90 -9.48 8.73 5.97
CA ASN A 90 -9.13 8.99 7.37
C ASN A 90 -8.20 10.19 7.55
N PHE A 91 -7.36 10.47 6.56
CA PHE A 91 -6.32 11.51 6.66
C PHE A 91 -6.48 12.64 5.61
N ARG A 92 -7.48 12.55 4.71
CA ARG A 92 -7.70 13.52 3.63
C ARG A 92 -6.48 13.69 2.71
N ILE A 93 -5.75 12.60 2.50
CA ILE A 93 -4.66 12.56 1.53
C ILE A 93 -5.25 12.46 0.13
N HIS A 94 -4.80 13.33 -0.76
CA HIS A 94 -5.26 13.38 -2.16
C HIS A 94 -4.11 13.28 -3.16
N VAL A 95 -2.88 13.53 -2.71
CA VAL A 95 -1.68 13.40 -3.52
C VAL A 95 -0.85 12.26 -2.96
N PHE A 96 -0.53 11.29 -3.81
CA PHE A 96 0.31 10.17 -3.44
C PHE A 96 1.62 10.24 -4.21
N ARG A 97 2.71 9.87 -3.54
CA ARG A 97 4.05 9.78 -4.13
C ARG A 97 4.64 8.42 -3.82
N ALA A 98 5.30 7.82 -4.80
CA ALA A 98 6.13 6.64 -4.59
C ALA A 98 7.55 6.91 -5.09
N LYS A 99 8.55 6.65 -4.26
CA LYS A 99 9.96 6.70 -4.67
C LYS A 99 10.43 5.30 -5.01
N ILE A 100 10.83 5.08 -6.25
CA ILE A 100 11.16 3.75 -6.76
C ILE A 100 12.51 3.83 -7.48
N GLY A 101 13.45 2.98 -7.10
CA GLY A 101 14.73 2.88 -7.80
C GLY A 101 14.55 2.43 -9.26
N ALA A 102 15.30 3.02 -10.19
CA ALA A 102 15.17 2.79 -11.63
C ALA A 102 15.35 1.32 -12.06
N SER A 103 16.08 0.52 -11.27
CA SER A 103 16.27 -0.91 -11.50
C SER A 103 15.10 -1.79 -11.01
N ASN A 104 14.18 -1.25 -10.22
CA ASN A 104 13.04 -2.00 -9.68
C ASN A 104 11.87 -2.03 -10.68
N GLY A 105 12.04 -2.81 -11.74
CA GLY A 105 11.03 -2.96 -12.80
C GLY A 105 9.66 -3.43 -12.30
N SER A 106 9.62 -4.24 -11.23
CA SER A 106 8.39 -4.75 -10.63
C SER A 106 7.54 -3.64 -10.03
N SER A 107 8.11 -2.82 -9.14
CA SER A 107 7.40 -1.69 -8.52
C SER A 107 7.09 -0.61 -9.55
N LEU A 108 8.00 -0.31 -10.48
CA LEU A 108 7.74 0.63 -11.57
C LEU A 108 6.53 0.21 -12.41
N SER A 109 6.44 -1.07 -12.78
CA SER A 109 5.30 -1.61 -13.54
C SER A 109 4.01 -1.53 -12.74
N LEU A 110 4.05 -1.85 -11.44
CA LEU A 110 2.90 -1.78 -10.53
C LEU A 110 2.34 -0.35 -10.45
N PHE A 111 3.18 0.64 -10.13
CA PHE A 111 2.72 2.01 -9.95
C PHE A 111 2.30 2.67 -11.28
N ARG A 112 2.96 2.35 -12.40
CA ARG A 112 2.49 2.79 -13.74
C ARG A 112 1.09 2.27 -14.05
N LYS A 113 0.80 1.00 -13.73
CA LYS A 113 -0.54 0.41 -13.91
C LYS A 113 -1.58 1.06 -12.99
N LEU A 114 -1.22 1.36 -11.74
CA LEU A 114 -2.12 2.05 -10.81
C LEU A 114 -2.50 3.43 -11.32
N VAL A 115 -1.55 4.22 -11.83
CA VAL A 115 -1.83 5.51 -12.46
C VAL A 115 -2.78 5.34 -13.64
N SER A 116 -2.55 4.36 -14.51
CA SER A 116 -3.46 4.10 -15.64
C SER A 116 -4.88 3.74 -15.20
N VAL A 117 -5.03 2.93 -14.14
CA VAL A 117 -6.34 2.57 -13.58
C VAL A 117 -7.00 3.83 -12.98
N LEU A 118 -6.27 4.62 -12.21
CA LEU A 118 -6.80 5.83 -11.58
C LEU A 118 -7.20 6.89 -12.61
N LEU A 119 -6.40 7.11 -13.66
CA LEU A 119 -6.75 8.01 -14.76
C LEU A 119 -7.99 7.53 -15.54
N SER A 120 -8.21 6.21 -15.65
CA SER A 120 -9.42 5.68 -16.26
C SER A 120 -10.67 5.84 -15.37
N SER A 121 -10.50 5.89 -14.05
CA SER A 121 -11.59 6.06 -13.08
C SER A 121 -11.82 7.50 -12.62
N LEU A 122 -10.83 8.38 -12.77
CA LEU A 122 -10.80 9.75 -12.23
C LEU A 122 -10.17 10.68 -13.25
N THR A 123 -10.98 11.58 -13.80
CA THR A 123 -10.53 12.75 -14.58
C THR A 123 -9.74 13.78 -13.74
N HIS A 124 -9.38 13.52 -12.47
CA HIS A 124 -8.79 14.54 -11.57
C HIS A 124 -7.91 14.02 -10.40
N THR A 125 -6.92 13.13 -10.63
CA THR A 125 -5.86 12.92 -9.61
C THR A 125 -4.51 12.59 -10.26
N TYR A 126 -3.49 13.42 -10.01
CA TYR A 126 -2.15 13.30 -10.58
C TYR A 126 -1.19 12.61 -9.61
N LEU A 127 -0.53 11.55 -10.08
CA LEU A 127 0.56 10.87 -9.40
C LEU A 127 1.86 11.28 -10.10
N HIS A 128 2.71 12.05 -9.42
CA HIS A 128 4.03 12.40 -9.94
C HIS A 128 5.04 11.29 -9.59
N SER A 129 5.47 10.55 -10.62
CA SER A 129 6.68 9.72 -10.54
C SER A 129 7.90 10.61 -10.80
N CYS A 130 8.73 10.87 -9.78
CA CYS A 130 10.05 11.46 -10.01
C CYS A 130 10.98 10.40 -10.63
N SER A 131 11.67 10.81 -11.69
CA SER A 131 12.79 10.10 -12.33
C SER A 131 14.02 10.10 -11.45
#